data_AF-A0A1V3XAP6-F1
#
_entry.id   AF-A0A1V3XAP6-F1
#
_cell.length_a   1.000
_cell.length_b   1.000
_cell.length_c   1.000
_cell.angle_alpha   90.00
_cell.angle_beta   90.00
_cell.angle_gamma   90.00
#
_symmetry.space_group_name_H-M   'P 1'
#
loop_
_entity.id
_entity.type
_entity.pdbx_description
1 polymer ?
#
loop_
_entity_poly.entity_id
_entity_poly.type
_entity_poly.pdbx_seq_one_letter_code
_entity_poly.pdbx_strand_id
1 'polypeptide(L)'
;MHLMVEVENSDDVGLCLDRALRRKVPMSATLGRHVNDLMLSFYMKTPGGFDVEFGCEGRQVDDENWIARESTAVSLWGTTSR
;
A
#
# COMPACT_ATOMS: atom_id res chain seq x y z
N MET A 1 -2.63 10.93 4.33
CA MET A 1 -2.36 11.29 2.92
C MET A 1 -0.98 10.78 2.59
N HIS A 2 -0.82 10.13 1.44
CA HIS A 2 0.42 9.48 1.02
C HIS A 2 0.61 9.64 -0.50
N LEU A 3 1.81 9.36 -0.99
CA LEU A 3 2.08 9.09 -2.41
C LEU A 3 2.13 7.57 -2.60
N MET A 4 1.41 7.03 -3.58
CA MET A 4 1.48 5.60 -3.91
C MET A 4 2.30 5.39 -5.19
N VAL A 5 3.21 4.42 -5.16
CA VAL A 5 3.96 3.95 -6.33
C VAL A 5 3.79 2.44 -6.44
N GLU A 6 3.40 1.99 -7.63
CA GLU A 6 3.12 0.58 -7.93
C GLU A 6 4.31 -0.11 -8.63
N VAL A 7 4.59 -1.34 -8.22
CA VAL A 7 5.53 -2.27 -8.88
C VAL A 7 4.80 -3.51 -9.38
N GLU A 8 5.46 -4.28 -10.24
CA GLU A 8 4.81 -5.35 -11.00
C GLU A 8 4.33 -6.52 -10.12
N ASN A 9 5.10 -6.90 -9.09
CA ASN A 9 4.81 -8.10 -8.30
C ASN A 9 5.14 -7.95 -6.81
N SER A 10 4.70 -8.93 -6.02
CA SER A 10 4.87 -8.95 -4.57
C SER A 10 6.33 -9.10 -4.12
N ASP A 11 7.20 -9.70 -4.95
CA ASP A 11 8.62 -9.85 -4.61
C ASP A 11 9.30 -8.48 -4.59
N ASP A 12 8.96 -7.59 -5.52
CA ASP A 12 9.46 -6.21 -5.53
C ASP A 12 9.04 -5.42 -4.29
N VAL A 13 7.80 -5.63 -3.82
CA VAL A 13 7.27 -5.05 -2.57
C VAL A 13 8.04 -5.59 -1.37
N GLY A 14 8.20 -6.91 -1.27
CA GLY A 14 8.93 -7.57 -0.18
C GLY A 14 10.39 -7.14 -0.11
N LEU A 15 11.09 -7.12 -1.25
CA LEU A 15 12.47 -6.66 -1.35
C LEU A 15 12.61 -5.17 -0.97
N CYS A 16 11.62 -4.33 -1.28
CA CYS A 16 11.58 -2.94 -0.86
C CYS A 16 11.41 -2.80 0.67
N LEU A 17 10.47 -3.54 1.25
CA LEU A 17 10.25 -3.59 2.70
C LEU A 17 11.54 -4.00 3.43
N ASP A 18 12.20 -5.06 2.96
CA ASP A 18 13.49 -5.51 3.49
C ASP A 18 14.57 -4.42 3.46
N ARG A 19 14.67 -3.67 2.36
CA ARG A 19 15.62 -2.53 2.26
C ARG A 19 15.26 -1.43 3.25
N ALA A 20 13.98 -1.11 3.41
CA ALA A 20 13.50 -0.07 4.31
C ALA A 20 13.80 -0.43 5.77
N LEU A 21 13.53 -1.68 6.17
CA LEU A 21 13.83 -2.20 7.51
C LEU A 21 15.34 -2.23 7.79
N ARG A 22 16.16 -2.71 6.85
CA ARG A 22 17.63 -2.68 6.99
C ARG A 22 18.18 -1.27 7.19
N ARG A 23 17.56 -0.27 6.57
CA ARG A 23 17.93 1.15 6.70
C ARG A 23 17.23 1.86 7.86
N LYS A 24 16.43 1.14 8.66
CA LYS A 24 15.68 1.68 9.80
C LYS A 24 14.77 2.84 9.41
N VAL A 25 14.18 2.78 8.21
CA VAL A 25 13.15 3.75 7.81
C VAL A 25 11.94 3.60 8.75
N PRO A 26 11.35 4.69 9.26
CA PRO A 26 10.16 4.59 10.12
C PRO A 26 8.98 4.01 9.33
N MET A 27 8.41 2.91 9.83
CA MET A 27 7.22 2.28 9.24
C MET A 27 5.95 2.92 9.80
N SER A 28 4.99 3.20 8.94
CA SER A 28 3.71 3.81 9.31
C SER A 28 2.58 2.79 9.36
N ALA A 29 2.60 1.79 8.48
CA ALA A 29 1.70 0.65 8.57
C ALA A 29 2.36 -0.62 8.03
N THR A 30 1.98 -1.77 8.59
CA THR A 30 2.48 -3.08 8.16
C THR A 30 1.97 -3.46 6.77
N LEU A 31 2.57 -4.49 6.16
CA LEU A 31 2.05 -5.10 4.94
C LEU A 31 0.58 -5.49 5.12
N GLY A 32 -0.24 -5.23 4.10
CA GLY A 32 -1.65 -5.58 4.09
C GLY A 32 -2.27 -5.39 2.71
N ARG A 33 -3.56 -5.68 2.62
CA ARG A 33 -4.32 -5.49 1.38
C ARG A 33 -5.53 -4.59 1.59
N HIS A 34 -5.67 -3.55 0.79
CA HIS A 34 -6.80 -2.64 0.83
C HIS A 34 -8.11 -3.24 0.32
N VAL A 35 -9.24 -2.69 0.77
CA VAL A 35 -10.59 -3.11 0.32
C VAL A 35 -10.98 -2.47 -1.03
N ASN A 36 -10.64 -1.20 -1.22
CA ASN A 36 -11.15 -0.34 -2.29
C ASN A 36 -10.40 -0.47 -3.62
N ASP A 37 -9.11 -0.80 -3.61
CA ASP A 37 -8.27 -0.96 -4.80
C ASP A 37 -7.56 -2.32 -4.84
N LEU A 38 -7.72 -3.16 -3.81
CA LEU A 38 -7.06 -4.47 -3.66
C LEU A 38 -5.52 -4.40 -3.65
N MET A 39 -4.94 -3.21 -3.47
CA MET A 39 -3.50 -3.00 -3.44
C MET A 39 -2.87 -3.78 -2.29
N LEU A 40 -1.84 -4.58 -2.61
CA LEU A 40 -0.97 -5.22 -1.63
C LEU A 40 0.21 -4.29 -1.34
N SER A 41 0.23 -3.66 -0.17
CA SER A 41 1.20 -2.59 0.11
C SER A 41 1.62 -2.50 1.57
N PHE A 42 2.69 -1.75 1.81
CA PHE A 42 3.10 -1.26 3.13
C PHE A 42 3.39 0.25 3.08
N TYR A 43 3.52 0.87 4.25
CA TYR A 43 3.70 2.32 4.37
C TYR A 43 4.95 2.69 5.14
N MET A 44 5.71 3.64 4.61
CA MET A 44 6.95 4.14 5.22
C MET A 44 7.06 5.66 5.15
N LYS A 45 7.75 6.26 6.14
CA LYS A 45 8.06 7.69 6.16
C LYS A 45 9.15 8.02 5.16
N THR A 46 8.90 9.04 4.35
CA THR A 46 9.94 9.69 3.54
C THR A 46 10.79 10.63 4.40
N PRO A 47 11.98 11.05 3.92
CA PRO A 47 12.74 12.12 4.55
C PRO A 47 11.97 13.44 4.67
N GLY A 48 10.95 13.67 3.82
CA GLY A 48 10.06 14.82 3.88
C GLY A 48 8.91 14.70 4.90
N GLY A 49 8.82 13.58 5.62
CA GLY A 49 7.86 13.35 6.71
C GLY A 49 6.48 12.83 6.27
N PHE A 50 6.14 12.88 4.99
CA PHE A 50 4.92 12.26 4.45
C PHE A 50 5.14 10.77 4.14
N ASP A 51 4.04 10.03 4.02
CA ASP A 51 4.06 8.59 3.77
C ASP A 51 4.16 8.27 2.28
N VAL A 52 4.96 7.25 1.97
CA VAL A 52 4.89 6.54 0.69
C VAL A 52 4.24 5.19 0.93
N GLU A 53 3.20 4.92 0.15
CA GLU A 53 2.65 3.59 -0.05
C GLU A 53 3.41 2.91 -1.20
N PHE A 54 3.94 1.72 -0.95
CA PHE A 54 4.66 0.95 -1.96
C PHE A 54 3.98 -0.41 -2.12
N GLY A 55 3.41 -0.69 -3.29
CA GLY A 55 2.54 -1.83 -3.48
C GLY A 55 2.51 -2.41 -4.88
N CYS A 56 1.72 -3.47 -5.04
CA CYS A 56 1.44 -4.14 -6.31
C CYS A 56 -0.01 -4.64 -6.37
N GLU A 57 -0.43 -5.09 -7.56
CA GLU A 57 -1.74 -5.70 -7.83
C GLU A 57 -2.93 -4.73 -7.68
N GLY A 58 -2.74 -3.48 -8.08
CA GLY A 58 -3.82 -2.50 -8.12
C GLY A 58 -4.94 -2.94 -9.05
N ARG A 59 -6.17 -3.02 -8.52
CA ARG A 59 -7.37 -3.28 -9.31
C ARG A 59 -7.54 -2.17 -10.34
N GLN A 60 -7.56 -2.56 -11.61
CA GLN A 60 -7.99 -1.71 -12.70
C GLN A 60 -9.51 -1.64 -12.73
N VAL A 61 -10.03 -0.46 -13.08
CA VAL A 61 -11.47 -0.17 -13.13
C VAL A 61 -11.86 0.06 -14.58
N ASP A 62 -12.96 -0.57 -14.99
CA ASP A 62 -13.66 -0.28 -16.24
C ASP A 62 -14.87 0.60 -15.94
N ASP A 63 -14.85 1.84 -16.43
CA ASP A 63 -15.84 2.87 -16.15
C ASP A 63 -17.25 2.49 -16.63
N GLU A 64 -17.39 1.63 -17.64
CA GLU A 64 -18.71 1.22 -18.15
C GLU A 64 -19.47 0.34 -17.14
N ASN A 65 -18.74 -0.43 -16.32
CA ASN A 65 -19.28 -1.43 -15.41
C ASN A 65 -19.05 -1.09 -13.94
N TRP A 66 -18.30 -0.02 -13.65
CA TRP A 66 -17.98 0.37 -12.29
C TRP A 66 -19.19 0.96 -11.56
N ILE A 67 -19.46 0.44 -10.37
CA ILE A 67 -20.45 0.98 -9.46
C ILE A 67 -19.71 1.54 -8.25
N ALA A 68 -19.78 2.86 -8.07
CA ALA A 68 -19.25 3.52 -6.89
C ALA A 68 -19.92 2.97 -5.63
N ARG A 69 -19.11 2.57 -4.65
CA ARG A 69 -19.56 2.00 -3.38
C ARG A 69 -18.80 2.64 -2.22
N GLU A 70 -19.43 2.64 -1.06
CA GLU A 70 -18.78 2.99 0.20
C GLU A 70 -18.00 1.79 0.73
N SER A 71 -16.71 1.98 1.04
CA SER A 71 -15.90 0.97 1.71
C SER A 71 -15.96 1.19 3.22
N THR A 72 -16.38 0.18 3.98
CA THR A 72 -16.56 0.26 5.44
C THR A 72 -15.33 -0.17 6.25
N ALA A 73 -14.27 -0.61 5.57
CA ALA A 73 -12.98 -0.96 6.16
C ALA A 73 -11.84 -0.51 5.25
N VAL A 74 -10.68 -0.21 5.84
CA VAL A 74 -9.47 0.22 5.12
C VAL A 74 -8.80 -0.99 4.44
N SER A 75 -8.63 -2.08 5.17
CA SER A 75 -7.93 -3.28 4.71
C SER A 75 -8.75 -4.55 4.89
N LEU A 76 -8.55 -5.51 3.99
CA LEU A 76 -9.02 -6.88 4.12
C LEU A 76 -8.26 -7.60 5.25
N TRP A 77 -6.95 -7.34 5.34
CA TRP A 77 -6.07 -7.83 6.39
C TRP A 77 -4.82 -6.94 6.47
N GLY A 78 -4.10 -7.00 7.59
CA GLY A 78 -2.87 -6.23 7.78
C GLY A 78 -3.13 -4.72 7.78
N THR A 79 -2.17 -3.93 7.29
CA THR A 79 -2.23 -2.45 7.33
C THR A 79 -2.41 -1.92 8.76
N THR A 80 -1.75 -2.55 9.74
CA THR A 80 -1.83 -2.08 11.12
C THR A 80 -0.97 -0.83 11.24
N SER A 81 -1.63 0.32 11.45
CA SER A 81 -0.97 1.59 11.70
C SER A 81 -0.22 1.55 13.04
N ARG A 82 1.04 1.97 13.04
CA ARG A 82 1.83 2.18 14.27
C ARG A 82 1.83 3.63 14.69
#